data_AF-A0A6P0T4Z1-F1
#
_entry.id   AF-A0A6P0T4Z1-F1
#
_cell.length_a   1.000
_cell.length_b   1.000
_cell.length_c   1.000
_cell.angle_alpha   90.00
_cell.angle_beta   90.00
_cell.angle_gamma   90.00
#
_symmetry.space_group_name_H-M   'P 1'
#
loop_
_entity.id
_entity.type
_entity.pdbx_description
1 polymer ?
#
loop_
_entity_poly.entity_id
_entity_poly.type
_entity_poly.pdbx_seq_one_letter_code
_entity_poly.pdbx_strand_id
1 'polypeptide(L)'
;MDKKERKRLIRQIKEASGIALYALEEKMTDEQVLEASQNLTVLSLVKSSNTYNRYCQGKKTEEANNRLKEFLKPENSEIVKTGRWLLKALAKKGDDRKQALLEQDLVHKEDYNNTVVGMRDTIEAIHDADAQLKDEAQQNIRRLERKIDQLRKQQEQVKQYIRNNYGSSTWKAIAQTFEIELEDHRESS
;
A
#
# COMPACT_ATOMS: atom_id res chain seq x y z
N MET A 1 -12.79 -77.03 5.88
CA MET A 1 -12.18 -77.20 4.53
C MET A 1 -10.66 -77.08 4.67
N ASP A 2 -9.86 -77.77 3.86
CA ASP A 2 -8.39 -77.59 3.91
C ASP A 2 -7.98 -76.20 3.38
N LYS A 3 -6.91 -75.61 3.94
CA LYS A 3 -6.43 -74.28 3.55
C LYS A 3 -6.03 -74.21 2.07
N LYS A 4 -5.46 -75.28 1.50
CA LYS A 4 -5.08 -75.30 0.07
C LYS A 4 -6.32 -75.36 -0.82
N GLU A 5 -7.30 -76.17 -0.41
CA GLU A 5 -8.56 -76.31 -1.12
C GLU A 5 -9.36 -75.01 -1.11
N ARG A 6 -9.47 -74.35 0.05
CA ARG A 6 -10.10 -73.03 0.17
C ARG A 6 -9.48 -72.00 -0.78
N LYS A 7 -8.14 -71.91 -0.81
CA LYS A 7 -7.43 -71.00 -1.72
C LYS A 7 -7.69 -71.32 -3.19
N ARG A 8 -7.82 -72.61 -3.53
CA ARG A 8 -8.15 -73.04 -4.90
C ARG A 8 -9.55 -72.57 -5.30
N LEU A 9 -10.55 -72.83 -4.46
CA LEU A 9 -11.94 -72.43 -4.72
C LEU A 9 -12.10 -70.91 -4.80
N ILE A 10 -11.46 -70.17 -3.88
CA ILE A 10 -11.47 -68.69 -3.92
C ILE A 10 -10.86 -68.14 -5.21
N ARG A 11 -9.82 -68.77 -5.76
CA ARG A 11 -9.27 -68.36 -7.08
C ARG A 11 -10.27 -68.57 -8.20
N GLN A 12 -10.99 -69.70 -8.21
CA GLN A 12 -12.03 -69.98 -9.20
C GLN A 12 -13.19 -68.96 -9.08
N ILE A 13 -13.62 -68.66 -7.86
CA ILE A 13 -14.65 -67.64 -7.59
C ILE A 13 -14.18 -66.25 -8.02
N LYS A 14 -12.92 -65.88 -7.77
CA LYS A 14 -12.32 -64.61 -8.22
C LYS A 14 -12.38 -64.50 -9.75
N GLU A 15 -11.98 -65.55 -10.45
CA GLU A 15 -11.98 -65.59 -11.92
C GLU A 15 -13.40 -65.47 -12.49
N ALA A 16 -14.38 -66.13 -11.86
CA ALA A 16 -15.78 -66.09 -12.29
C ALA A 16 -16.49 -64.77 -11.94
N SER A 17 -16.26 -64.19 -10.76
CA SER A 17 -17.02 -63.04 -10.24
C SER A 17 -16.38 -61.67 -10.52
N GLY A 18 -15.07 -61.63 -10.78
CA GLY A 18 -14.29 -60.38 -10.90
C GLY A 18 -14.00 -59.66 -9.57
N ILE A 19 -14.38 -60.26 -8.43
CA ILE A 19 -14.12 -59.72 -7.10
C ILE A 19 -12.64 -59.90 -6.74
N ALA A 20 -12.08 -58.97 -5.96
CA ALA A 20 -10.68 -59.05 -5.55
C ALA A 20 -10.43 -60.22 -4.59
N LEU A 21 -9.26 -60.87 -4.74
CA LEU A 21 -8.89 -62.05 -3.95
C LEU A 21 -8.94 -61.78 -2.44
N TYR A 22 -8.34 -60.66 -2.00
CA TYR A 22 -8.29 -60.30 -0.57
C TYR A 22 -9.69 -60.15 0.04
N ALA A 23 -10.64 -59.60 -0.71
CA ALA A 23 -12.01 -59.40 -0.24
C ALA A 23 -12.73 -60.73 -0.05
N LEU A 24 -12.54 -61.69 -0.99
CA LEU A 24 -13.10 -63.04 -0.86
C LEU A 24 -12.45 -63.81 0.29
N GLU A 25 -11.12 -63.69 0.45
CA GLU A 25 -10.38 -64.36 1.52
C GLU A 25 -10.81 -63.91 2.91
N GLU A 26 -11.06 -62.61 3.09
CA GLU A 26 -11.38 -61.98 4.37
C GLU A 26 -12.89 -62.00 4.69
N LYS A 27 -13.77 -61.94 3.69
CA LYS A 27 -15.22 -61.75 3.91
C LYS A 27 -16.09 -62.98 3.71
N MET A 28 -15.56 -64.08 3.17
CA MET A 28 -16.34 -65.32 2.98
C MET A 28 -15.98 -66.40 4.00
N THR A 29 -16.99 -67.04 4.57
CA THR A 29 -16.81 -68.27 5.36
C THR A 29 -16.53 -69.46 4.46
N ASP A 30 -16.09 -70.58 5.05
CA ASP A 30 -15.78 -71.80 4.32
C ASP A 30 -17.01 -72.37 3.59
N GLU A 31 -18.19 -72.30 4.22
CA GLU A 31 -19.46 -72.75 3.64
C GLU A 31 -19.85 -71.90 2.43
N GLN A 32 -19.72 -70.58 2.54
CA GLN A 32 -20.04 -69.63 1.46
C GLN A 32 -19.09 -69.80 0.27
N VAL A 33 -17.80 -70.10 0.52
CA VAL A 33 -16.84 -70.41 -0.55
C VAL A 33 -17.25 -71.68 -1.28
N LEU A 34 -17.68 -72.71 -0.55
CA LEU A 34 -18.12 -73.96 -1.16
C LEU A 34 -19.36 -73.74 -2.05
N GLU A 35 -20.37 -73.06 -1.52
CA GLU A 35 -21.62 -72.75 -2.24
C GLU A 35 -21.38 -71.89 -3.48
N ALA A 36 -20.58 -70.83 -3.35
CA ALA A 36 -20.22 -69.96 -4.47
C ALA A 36 -19.42 -70.70 -5.54
N SER A 37 -18.56 -71.66 -5.15
CA SER A 37 -17.79 -72.46 -6.10
C SER A 37 -18.64 -73.45 -6.91
N GLN A 38 -19.83 -73.81 -6.41
CA GLN A 38 -20.78 -74.65 -7.14
C GLN A 38 -21.63 -73.84 -8.11
N ASN A 39 -21.72 -72.51 -7.93
CA ASN A 39 -22.59 -71.60 -8.68
C ASN A 39 -21.81 -70.58 -9.54
N LEU A 40 -20.66 -70.99 -10.09
CA LEU A 40 -19.77 -70.09 -10.84
C LEU A 40 -20.42 -69.46 -12.10
N THR A 41 -21.35 -70.16 -12.73
CA THR A 41 -22.07 -69.66 -13.91
C THR A 41 -22.85 -68.38 -13.59
N VAL A 42 -23.57 -68.36 -12.46
CA VAL A 42 -24.31 -67.18 -12.01
C VAL A 42 -23.37 -66.02 -11.71
N LEU A 43 -22.23 -66.29 -11.06
CA LEU A 43 -21.20 -65.29 -10.79
C LEU A 43 -20.59 -64.71 -12.08
N SER A 44 -20.45 -65.54 -13.12
CA SER A 44 -19.96 -65.10 -14.42
C SER A 44 -20.90 -64.14 -15.15
N LEU A 45 -22.23 -64.31 -14.97
CA LEU A 45 -23.23 -63.42 -15.56
C LEU A 45 -23.12 -61.97 -15.05
N VAL A 46 -22.76 -61.80 -13.78
CA VAL A 46 -22.63 -60.47 -13.15
C VAL A 46 -21.21 -59.90 -13.19
N LYS A 47 -20.23 -60.66 -13.71
CA LYS A 47 -18.81 -60.29 -13.73
C LYS A 47 -18.55 -58.96 -14.43
N SER A 48 -19.17 -58.76 -15.60
CA SER A 48 -19.01 -57.53 -16.39
C SER A 48 -19.52 -56.31 -15.60
N SER A 49 -20.70 -56.42 -14.99
CA SER A 49 -21.28 -55.39 -14.12
C SER A 49 -20.40 -55.09 -12.91
N ASN A 50 -19.87 -56.11 -12.22
CA ASN A 50 -18.94 -55.93 -11.11
C ASN A 50 -17.64 -55.25 -11.53
N THR A 51 -17.09 -55.65 -12.67
CA THR A 51 -15.86 -55.08 -13.22
C THR A 51 -16.06 -53.61 -13.57
N TYR A 52 -17.18 -53.27 -14.22
CA TYR A 52 -17.51 -51.89 -14.57
C TYR A 52 -17.77 -51.03 -13.33
N ASN A 53 -18.46 -51.55 -12.31
CA ASN A 53 -18.68 -50.82 -11.06
C ASN A 53 -17.33 -50.47 -10.39
N ARG A 54 -16.40 -51.44 -10.29
CA ARG A 54 -15.05 -51.20 -9.76
C ARG A 54 -14.28 -50.18 -10.58
N TYR A 55 -14.38 -50.22 -11.91
CA TYR A 55 -13.78 -49.22 -12.78
C TYR A 55 -14.31 -47.82 -12.49
N CYS A 56 -15.64 -47.65 -12.42
CA CYS A 56 -16.26 -46.37 -12.08
C CYS A 56 -15.88 -45.86 -10.69
N GLN A 57 -15.78 -46.74 -9.70
CA GLN A 57 -15.27 -46.38 -8.37
C GLN A 57 -13.82 -45.91 -8.44
N GLY A 58 -12.96 -46.65 -9.14
CA GLY A 58 -11.57 -46.28 -9.37
C GLY A 58 -11.44 -44.91 -10.04
N LYS A 59 -12.26 -44.63 -11.05
CA LYS A 59 -12.33 -43.31 -11.72
C LYS A 59 -12.74 -42.19 -10.77
N LYS A 60 -13.76 -42.39 -9.94
CA LYS A 60 -14.16 -41.39 -8.93
C LYS A 60 -13.06 -41.14 -7.90
N THR A 61 -12.36 -42.18 -7.46
CA THR A 61 -11.22 -42.04 -6.54
C THR A 61 -10.05 -41.34 -7.20
N GLU A 62 -9.75 -41.65 -8.46
CA GLU A 62 -8.74 -40.98 -9.27
C GLU A 62 -9.05 -39.47 -9.39
N GLU A 63 -10.28 -39.11 -9.76
CA GLU A 63 -10.72 -37.72 -9.84
C GLU A 63 -10.63 -36.99 -8.49
N ALA A 64 -11.08 -37.62 -7.41
CA ALA A 64 -10.98 -37.04 -6.07
C ALA A 64 -9.53 -36.81 -5.65
N ASN A 65 -8.64 -37.77 -5.92
CA ASN A 65 -7.21 -37.64 -5.64
C ASN A 65 -6.55 -36.55 -6.49
N ASN A 66 -6.95 -36.39 -7.75
CA ASN A 66 -6.44 -35.33 -8.61
C ASN A 66 -6.89 -33.96 -8.11
N ARG A 67 -8.16 -33.81 -7.72
CA ARG A 67 -8.67 -32.56 -7.09
C ARG A 67 -7.96 -32.26 -5.78
N LEU A 68 -7.70 -33.27 -4.95
CA LEU A 68 -6.95 -33.09 -3.72
C LEU A 68 -5.52 -32.63 -4.00
N LYS A 69 -4.83 -33.25 -4.96
CA LYS A 69 -3.50 -32.82 -5.39
C LYS A 69 -3.50 -31.38 -5.88
N GLU A 70 -4.49 -30.98 -6.67
CA GLU A 70 -4.64 -29.60 -7.12
C GLU A 70 -4.91 -28.64 -5.97
N PHE A 71 -5.78 -29.00 -5.03
CA PHE A 71 -6.05 -28.19 -3.85
C PHE A 71 -4.79 -27.97 -2.99
N LEU A 72 -3.97 -29.01 -2.83
CA LEU A 72 -2.71 -28.96 -2.08
C LEU A 72 -1.57 -28.23 -2.79
N LYS A 73 -1.74 -27.85 -4.07
CA LYS A 73 -0.73 -27.07 -4.79
C LYS A 73 -0.55 -25.71 -4.09
N PRO A 74 0.69 -25.32 -3.71
CA PRO A 74 0.95 -24.04 -3.04
C PRO A 74 0.43 -22.83 -3.84
N GLU A 75 0.38 -22.91 -5.17
CA GLU A 75 -0.13 -21.85 -6.04
C GLU A 75 -1.62 -21.56 -5.82
N ASN A 76 -2.38 -22.55 -5.35
CA ASN A 76 -3.80 -22.43 -5.07
C ASN A 76 -4.09 -21.98 -3.64
N SER A 77 -3.10 -22.03 -2.74
CA SER A 77 -3.24 -21.59 -1.36
C SER A 77 -3.51 -20.09 -1.29
N GLU A 78 -4.62 -19.71 -0.65
CA GLU A 78 -4.94 -18.30 -0.39
C GLU A 78 -3.86 -17.63 0.46
N ILE A 79 -3.30 -18.34 1.45
CA ILE A 79 -2.21 -17.83 2.29
C ILE A 79 -0.99 -17.48 1.43
N VAL A 80 -0.63 -18.34 0.49
CA VAL A 80 0.50 -18.09 -0.42
C VAL A 80 0.21 -16.93 -1.36
N LYS A 81 -1.02 -16.83 -1.89
CA LYS A 81 -1.45 -15.70 -2.74
C LYS A 81 -1.37 -14.38 -1.97
N THR A 82 -1.91 -14.33 -0.76
CA THR A 82 -1.86 -13.16 0.13
C THR A 82 -0.42 -12.81 0.50
N GLY A 83 0.41 -13.80 0.83
CA GLY A 83 1.84 -13.58 1.13
C GLY A 83 2.62 -13.03 -0.07
N ARG A 84 2.41 -13.58 -1.27
CA ARG A 84 3.02 -13.06 -2.51
C ARG A 84 2.56 -11.65 -2.81
N TRP A 85 1.26 -11.37 -2.64
CA TRP A 85 0.70 -10.04 -2.80
C TRP A 85 1.35 -9.05 -1.82
N LEU A 86 1.45 -9.40 -0.54
CA LEU A 86 2.02 -8.54 0.50
C LEU A 86 3.49 -8.24 0.20
N LEU A 87 4.28 -9.25 -0.16
CA LEU A 87 5.67 -9.05 -0.56
C LEU A 87 5.79 -8.12 -1.77
N LYS A 88 4.92 -8.28 -2.77
CA LYS A 88 4.88 -7.40 -3.95
C LYS A 88 4.49 -5.97 -3.59
N ALA A 89 3.52 -5.79 -2.69
CA ALA A 89 3.12 -4.47 -2.20
C ALA A 89 4.28 -3.80 -1.45
N LEU A 90 4.93 -4.49 -0.52
CA LEU A 90 6.06 -3.98 0.27
C LEU A 90 7.30 -3.67 -0.58
N ALA A 91 7.50 -4.39 -1.69
CA ALA A 91 8.60 -4.14 -2.62
C ALA A 91 8.45 -2.80 -3.40
N LYS A 92 7.23 -2.27 -3.56
CA LYS A 92 6.99 -0.95 -4.17
C LYS A 92 7.59 0.16 -3.28
N LYS A 93 7.78 1.37 -3.80
CA LYS A 93 8.32 2.52 -3.04
C LYS A 93 7.29 3.65 -2.94
N GLY A 94 7.40 4.46 -1.88
CA GLY A 94 6.64 5.71 -1.74
C GLY A 94 5.13 5.50 -1.83
N ASP A 95 4.48 6.30 -2.68
CA ASP A 95 3.01 6.35 -2.80
C ASP A 95 2.41 5.11 -3.46
N ASP A 96 3.14 4.44 -4.37
CA ASP A 96 2.70 3.20 -5.00
C ASP A 96 2.53 2.04 -4.00
N ARG A 97 3.39 2.02 -2.97
CA ARG A 97 3.26 1.08 -1.84
C ARG A 97 2.03 1.43 -1.01
N LYS A 98 1.84 2.71 -0.71
CA LYS A 98 0.74 3.19 0.12
C LYS A 98 -0.60 2.88 -0.53
N GLN A 99 -0.78 3.18 -1.83
CA GLN A 99 -2.01 2.84 -2.54
C GLN A 99 -2.29 1.34 -2.53
N ALA A 100 -1.27 0.51 -2.78
CA ALA A 100 -1.43 -0.94 -2.75
C ALA A 100 -1.85 -1.45 -1.36
N LEU A 101 -1.32 -0.90 -0.28
CA LEU A 101 -1.71 -1.29 1.08
C LEU A 101 -3.10 -0.75 1.47
N LEU A 102 -3.46 0.44 0.98
CA LEU A 102 -4.77 1.06 1.19
C LEU A 102 -5.91 0.25 0.55
N GLU A 103 -5.68 -0.35 -0.62
CA GLU A 103 -6.65 -1.22 -1.31
C GLU A 103 -7.08 -2.43 -0.46
N GLN A 104 -6.26 -2.86 0.50
CA GLN A 104 -6.55 -3.95 1.45
C GLN A 104 -6.82 -3.46 2.87
N ASP A 105 -7.09 -2.17 3.05
CA ASP A 105 -7.36 -1.54 4.35
C ASP A 105 -6.22 -1.70 5.38
N LEU A 106 -4.98 -1.84 4.90
CA LEU A 106 -3.77 -2.00 5.73
C LEU A 106 -3.07 -0.67 6.02
N VAL A 107 -3.68 0.46 5.66
CA VAL A 107 -3.19 1.81 5.97
C VAL A 107 -4.34 2.61 6.58
N HIS A 108 -4.12 3.18 7.75
CA HIS A 108 -5.12 4.03 8.40
C HIS A 108 -5.29 5.34 7.65
N LYS A 109 -6.47 5.54 7.05
CA LYS A 109 -6.84 6.79 6.36
C LYS A 109 -6.81 8.00 7.29
N GLU A 110 -7.02 7.79 8.59
CA GLU A 110 -7.04 8.84 9.61
C GLU A 110 -5.67 9.49 9.80
N ASP A 111 -4.58 8.71 9.84
CA ASP A 111 -3.21 9.24 9.95
C ASP A 111 -2.86 10.16 8.79
N TYR A 112 -3.36 9.83 7.60
CA TYR A 112 -3.17 10.65 6.40
C TYR A 112 -3.96 11.95 6.47
N ASN A 113 -5.24 11.87 6.82
CA ASN A 113 -6.07 13.07 6.97
C ASN A 113 -5.51 14.00 8.05
N ASN A 114 -5.03 13.46 9.17
CA ASN A 114 -4.41 14.25 10.23
C ASN A 114 -3.11 14.93 9.76
N THR A 115 -2.29 14.25 8.97
CA THR A 115 -1.05 14.83 8.43
C THR A 115 -1.33 15.95 7.43
N VAL A 116 -2.30 15.75 6.52
CA VAL A 116 -2.70 16.76 5.53
C VAL A 116 -3.34 17.98 6.21
N VAL A 117 -4.18 17.77 7.23
CA VAL A 117 -4.76 18.85 8.03
C VAL A 117 -3.67 19.63 8.75
N GLY A 118 -2.73 18.96 9.43
CA GLY A 118 -1.63 19.65 10.11
C GLY A 118 -0.71 20.44 9.16
N MET A 119 -0.46 19.92 7.96
CA MET A 119 0.29 20.67 6.93
C MET A 119 -0.48 21.91 6.45
N ARG A 120 -1.79 21.79 6.24
CA ARG A 120 -2.64 22.92 5.85
C ARG A 120 -2.64 24.00 6.93
N ASP A 121 -2.84 23.62 8.19
CA ASP A 121 -2.85 24.56 9.32
C ASP A 121 -1.51 25.30 9.44
N THR A 122 -0.40 24.59 9.21
CA THR A 122 0.94 25.19 9.20
C THR A 122 1.11 26.19 8.06
N ILE A 123 0.59 25.89 6.87
CA ILE A 123 0.64 26.80 5.71
C ILE A 123 -0.22 28.05 5.98
N GLU A 124 -1.42 27.89 6.54
CA GLU A 124 -2.29 29.01 6.92
C GLU A 124 -1.60 29.91 7.96
N ALA A 125 -0.98 29.33 9.00
CA ALA A 125 -0.22 30.09 9.99
C ALA A 125 0.98 30.86 9.40
N ILE A 126 1.71 30.26 8.44
CA ILE A 126 2.81 30.94 7.74
C ILE A 126 2.27 32.12 6.92
N HIS A 127 1.15 31.95 6.23
CA HIS A 127 0.54 32.99 5.42
C HIS A 127 0.09 34.19 6.28
N ASP A 128 -0.51 33.91 7.43
CA ASP A 128 -0.92 34.95 8.38
C ASP A 128 0.28 35.71 8.96
N ALA A 129 1.37 34.99 9.29
CA ALA A 129 2.61 35.61 9.76
C ALA A 129 3.25 36.52 8.69
N ASP A 130 3.25 36.09 7.42
CA ASP A 130 3.78 36.89 6.31
C ASP A 130 2.95 38.16 6.08
N ALA A 131 1.62 38.06 6.18
CA ALA A 131 0.73 39.22 6.10
C ALA A 131 1.00 40.24 7.23
N GLN A 132 1.21 39.77 8.46
CA GLN A 132 1.57 40.62 9.61
C GLN A 132 2.92 41.31 9.39
N LEU A 133 3.96 40.56 9.00
CA LEU A 133 5.29 41.12 8.73
C LEU A 133 5.26 42.19 7.64
N LYS A 134 4.45 41.99 6.60
CA LYS A 134 4.29 42.96 5.52
C LYS A 134 3.62 44.25 6.00
N ASP A 135 2.60 44.16 6.85
CA ASP A 135 1.95 45.34 7.42
C ASP A 135 2.91 46.10 8.35
N GLU A 136 3.62 45.40 9.24
CA GLU A 136 4.63 46.00 10.11
C GLU A 136 5.74 46.71 9.33
N ALA A 137 6.24 46.09 8.26
CA ALA A 137 7.23 46.69 7.38
C ALA A 137 6.68 47.97 6.73
N GLN A 138 5.44 47.95 6.25
CA GLN A 138 4.81 49.11 5.63
C GLN A 138 4.60 50.26 6.64
N GLN A 139 4.20 49.96 7.87
CA GLN A 139 4.09 50.95 8.93
C GLN A 139 5.44 51.57 9.28
N ASN A 140 6.50 50.74 9.35
CA ASN A 140 7.86 51.21 9.61
C ASN A 140 8.39 52.10 8.49
N ILE A 141 8.15 51.77 7.21
CA ILE A 141 8.50 52.63 6.07
C ILE A 141 7.83 54.00 6.21
N ARG A 142 6.52 54.04 6.44
CA ARG A 142 5.78 55.31 6.61
C ARG A 142 6.27 56.14 7.81
N ARG A 143 6.77 55.49 8.86
CA ARG A 143 7.35 56.17 10.02
C ARG A 143 8.71 56.77 9.68
N LEU A 144 9.55 56.03 8.95
CA LEU A 144 10.86 56.48 8.51
C LEU A 144 10.75 57.64 7.51
N GLU A 145 9.83 57.56 6.54
CA GLU A 145 9.55 58.65 5.58
C GLU A 145 9.17 59.94 6.31
N ARG A 146 8.22 59.89 7.26
CA ARG A 146 7.84 61.06 8.07
C ARG A 146 9.02 61.64 8.85
N LYS A 147 9.89 60.78 9.39
CA LYS A 147 11.08 61.23 10.14
C LYS A 147 12.10 61.88 9.21
N ILE A 148 12.32 61.34 8.01
CA ILE A 148 13.18 61.93 6.99
C ILE A 148 12.65 63.32 6.60
N ASP A 149 11.36 63.46 6.35
CA ASP A 149 10.74 64.75 5.99
C ASP A 149 10.88 65.79 7.11
N GLN A 150 10.70 65.38 8.36
CA GLN A 150 10.92 66.26 9.52
C GLN A 150 12.37 66.71 9.62
N LEU A 151 13.33 65.79 9.47
CA LEU A 151 14.76 66.11 9.51
C LEU A 151 15.16 67.05 8.37
N ARG A 152 14.63 66.84 7.16
CA ARG A 152 14.84 67.76 6.02
C ARG A 152 14.33 69.17 6.32
N LYS A 153 13.14 69.31 6.91
CA LYS A 153 12.59 70.61 7.31
C LYS A 153 13.45 71.29 8.39
N GLN A 154 13.88 70.54 9.40
CA GLN A 154 14.76 71.05 10.44
C GLN A 154 16.11 71.50 9.88
N GLN A 155 16.68 70.73 8.95
CA GLN A 155 17.92 71.09 8.27
C GLN A 155 17.78 72.41 7.48
N GLU A 156 16.69 72.58 6.73
CA GLU A 156 16.44 73.82 5.99
C GLU A 156 16.22 75.01 6.93
N GLN A 157 15.52 74.83 8.06
CA GLN A 157 15.36 75.88 9.08
C GLN A 157 16.71 76.30 9.68
N VAL A 158 17.57 75.34 10.01
CA VAL A 158 18.93 75.61 10.52
C VAL A 158 19.76 76.35 9.47
N LYS A 159 19.72 75.91 8.21
CA LYS A 159 20.39 76.58 7.09
C LYS A 159 19.92 78.03 6.93
N GLN A 160 18.62 78.28 6.97
CA GLN A 160 18.05 79.64 6.89
C GLN A 160 18.48 80.49 8.08
N TYR A 161 18.43 79.96 9.30
CA TYR A 161 18.89 80.65 10.50
C TYR A 161 20.36 81.06 10.40
N ILE A 162 21.23 80.14 9.95
CA ILE A 162 22.66 80.42 9.77
C ILE A 162 22.86 81.50 8.70
N ARG A 163 22.21 81.37 7.53
CA ARG A 163 22.30 82.35 6.44
C ARG A 163 21.86 83.75 6.89
N ASN A 164 20.75 83.84 7.63
CA ASN A 164 20.17 85.11 8.06
C ASN A 164 21.00 85.83 9.15
N ASN A 165 21.61 85.08 10.07
CA ASN A 165 22.33 85.66 11.21
C ASN A 165 23.85 85.77 11.00
N TYR A 166 24.45 84.85 10.26
CA TYR A 166 25.91 84.72 10.13
C TYR A 166 26.39 84.83 8.67
N GLY A 167 25.48 85.04 7.73
CA GLY A 167 25.79 85.20 6.31
C GLY A 167 25.96 83.89 5.54
N SER A 168 25.81 83.97 4.22
CA SER A 168 25.85 82.81 3.33
C SER A 168 27.24 82.17 3.19
N SER A 169 28.31 82.93 3.42
CA SER A 169 29.69 82.41 3.43
C SER A 169 29.92 81.42 4.57
N THR A 170 29.37 81.72 5.76
CA THR A 170 29.46 80.85 6.94
C THR A 170 28.72 79.53 6.73
N TRP A 171 27.53 79.56 6.11
CA TRP A 171 26.84 78.32 5.71
C TRP A 171 27.64 77.49 4.70
N LYS A 172 28.24 78.12 3.68
CA LYS A 172 29.06 77.41 2.69
C LYS A 172 30.27 76.72 3.32
N ALA A 173 30.94 77.39 4.26
CA ALA A 173 32.05 76.79 5.01
C ALA A 173 31.58 75.60 5.87
N ILE A 174 30.45 75.72 6.57
CA ILE A 174 29.87 74.63 7.38
C ILE A 174 29.47 73.44 6.48
N ALA A 175 28.79 73.69 5.37
CA ALA A 175 28.35 72.64 4.45
C ALA A 175 29.52 71.87 3.83
N GLN A 176 30.62 72.57 3.51
CA GLN A 176 31.86 71.96 3.03
C GLN A 176 32.50 71.04 4.08
N THR A 177 32.47 71.41 5.36
CA THR A 177 33.00 70.57 6.47
C THR A 177 32.24 69.27 6.66
N PHE A 178 30.95 69.24 6.33
CA PHE A 178 30.08 68.06 6.47
C PHE A 178 29.85 67.31 5.15
N GLU A 179 30.60 67.64 4.08
CA GLU A 179 30.43 67.04 2.74
C GLU A 179 28.98 67.10 2.22
N ILE A 180 28.22 68.13 2.61
CA ILE A 180 26.83 68.30 2.19
C ILE A 180 26.84 68.85 0.75
N GLU A 181 26.27 68.11 -0.20
CA GLU A 181 26.06 68.60 -1.57
C GLU A 181 25.24 69.89 -1.55
N LEU A 182 25.84 70.97 -2.07
CA LEU A 182 25.20 72.28 -2.16
C LEU A 182 24.47 72.38 -3.51
N GLU A 183 23.18 72.05 -3.54
CA GLU A 183 22.32 72.43 -4.66
C GLU A 183 22.02 73.95 -4.57
N ASP A 184 22.74 74.74 -5.37
CA ASP A 184 22.44 76.16 -5.60
C ASP A 184 21.30 76.25 -6.62
N HIS A 185 20.05 76.33 -6.15
CA HIS A 185 18.95 76.80 -7.00
C HIS A 185 19.17 78.30 -7.29
N ARG A 186 19.83 78.59 -8.41
CA ARG A 186 19.75 79.90 -9.07
C ARG A 186 18.39 79.99 -9.77
N GLU A 187 17.40 80.58 -9.12
CA GLU A 187 16.32 81.24 -9.85
C GLU A 187 16.93 82.48 -10.50
N SER A 188 17.12 82.39 -11.82
CA SER A 188 17.46 83.52 -12.67
C SER A 188 16.18 84.03 -13.30
N SER A 189 15.94 85.32 -13.09
CA SER A 189 14.95 86.23 -13.71
C SER A 189 13.53 86.22 -13.13
#